data_AF-A0A7Y1MWH0-F1
#
_entry.id   AF-A0A7Y1MWH0-F1
#
_cell.length_a   1.000
_cell.length_b   1.000
_cell.length_c   1.000
_cell.angle_alpha   90.00
_cell.angle_beta   90.00
_cell.angle_gamma   90.00
#
_symmetry.space_group_name_H-M   'P 1'
#
loop_
_entity.id
_entity.type
_entity.pdbx_description
1 polymer ?
#
loop_
_entity_poly.entity_id
_entity_poly.type
_entity_poly.pdbx_seq_one_letter_code
_entity_poly.pdbx_strand_id
1 'polypeptide(L)' 'MPPPQSLTVVIRQPEDPRTCQLILEQVTYVVWLYGGRVTSTEQGDAIALRLKLADRLPAHELTQARQELAEQRPQELNKL' A
#
# COMPACT_ATOMS: atom_id res chain seq x y z
N MET A 1 -25.27 11.63 -14.76
CA MET A 1 -24.34 10.53 -15.09
C MET A 1 -24.07 9.74 -13.81
N PRO A 2 -24.03 8.40 -13.85
CA PRO A 2 -23.65 7.61 -12.67
C PRO A 2 -22.23 8.00 -12.20
N PRO A 3 -21.94 7.92 -10.90
CA PRO A 3 -20.62 8.24 -10.38
C PRO A 3 -19.58 7.26 -10.96
N PRO A 4 -18.34 7.71 -11.22
CA PRO A 4 -17.28 6.84 -11.70
C PRO A 4 -17.04 5.71 -10.68
N GLN A 5 -17.16 4.47 -11.15
CA GLN A 5 -16.87 3.30 -10.34
C GLN A 5 -15.36 3.11 -10.25
N SER A 6 -14.86 2.98 -9.02
CA SER A 6 -13.43 2.79 -8.76
C SER A 6 -13.20 1.39 -8.19
N LEU A 7 -12.14 0.75 -8.65
CA LEU A 7 -11.68 -0.57 -8.21
C LEU A 7 -10.24 -0.44 -7.71
N THR A 8 -9.94 -1.00 -6.54
CA THR A 8 -8.57 -1.13 -6.04
C THR A 8 -8.05 -2.53 -6.32
N VAL A 9 -6.87 -2.64 -6.95
CA VAL A 9 -6.22 -3.91 -7.26
C VAL A 9 -4.93 -4.01 -6.45
N VAL A 10 -4.80 -5.09 -5.67
CA VAL A 10 -3.59 -5.37 -4.87
C VAL A 10 -2.82 -6.49 -5.56
N ILE A 11 -1.56 -6.23 -5.90
CA ILE A 11 -0.70 -7.16 -6.63
C ILE A 11 0.56 -7.37 -5.81
N ARG A 12 0.88 -8.64 -5.52
CA ARG A 12 2.15 -8.98 -4.89
C ARG A 12 3.28 -8.65 -5.86
N GLN A 13 4.14 -7.73 -5.46
CA GLN A 13 5.28 -7.32 -6.27
C GLN A 13 6.39 -8.37 -6.20
N PRO A 14 7.09 -8.63 -7.32
CA PRO A 14 8.33 -9.41 -7.33
C PRO A 14 9.44 -8.66 -6.59
N GLU A 15 10.50 -9.37 -6.21
CA GLU A 15 11.63 -8.76 -5.49
C GLU A 15 12.50 -7.87 -6.40
N ASP A 16 12.57 -8.18 -7.70
CA ASP A 16 13.33 -7.39 -8.68
C ASP A 16 12.56 -6.11 -9.08
N PRO A 17 13.13 -4.92 -8.84
CA PRO A 17 12.46 -3.64 -9.11
C PRO A 17 12.06 -3.42 -10.57
N ARG A 18 12.84 -3.96 -11.53
CA ARG A 18 12.53 -3.84 -12.95
C ARG A 18 11.29 -4.65 -13.32
N THR A 19 11.15 -5.82 -12.70
CA THR A 19 9.95 -6.66 -12.87
C THR A 19 8.72 -5.99 -12.26
N CYS A 20 8.86 -5.26 -11.14
CA CYS A 20 7.76 -4.45 -10.58
C CYS A 20 7.27 -3.38 -11.56
N GLN A 21 8.20 -2.67 -12.20
CA GLN A 21 7.85 -1.64 -13.18
C GLN A 21 7.14 -2.25 -14.40
N LEU A 22 7.63 -3.38 -14.91
CA LEU A 22 6.99 -4.09 -16.01
C LEU A 22 5.55 -4.51 -15.66
N ILE A 23 5.33 -5.02 -14.45
CA ILE A 23 3.97 -5.38 -14.00
C ILE A 23 3.06 -4.15 -13.96
N LEU A 24 3.55 -3.03 -13.44
CA LEU A 24 2.77 -1.80 -13.40
C LEU A 24 2.38 -1.31 -14.80
N GLU A 25 3.32 -1.35 -15.75
CA GLU A 25 3.08 -1.00 -17.15
C GLU A 25 2.03 -1.92 -17.78
N GLN A 26 2.13 -3.24 -17.57
CA GLN A 26 1.17 -4.21 -18.10
C GLN A 26 -0.23 -4.02 -17.51
N VAL A 27 -0.34 -3.82 -16.19
CA VAL A 27 -1.63 -3.60 -15.53
C VAL A 27 -2.27 -2.31 -16.04
N THR A 28 -1.48 -1.25 -16.17
CA THR A 28 -1.95 0.03 -16.72
C THR A 28 -2.47 -0.15 -18.15
N TYR A 29 -1.74 -0.89 -18.98
CA TYR A 29 -2.14 -1.18 -20.35
C TYR A 29 -3.45 -1.96 -20.43
N VAL A 30 -3.60 -3.02 -19.63
CA VAL A 30 -4.84 -3.82 -19.58
C VAL A 30 -6.02 -2.95 -19.13
N VAL A 31 -5.85 -2.13 -18.07
CA VAL A 31 -6.90 -1.21 -17.61
C VAL A 31 -7.33 -0.26 -18.72
N TRP A 32 -6.38 0.27 -19.49
CA TRP A 32 -6.66 1.14 -20.62
C TRP A 32 -7.40 0.42 -21.75
N LEU A 33 -7.06 -0.83 -22.07
CA LEU A 33 -7.75 -1.62 -23.11
C LEU A 33 -9.25 -1.78 -22.84
N TYR A 34 -9.64 -1.84 -21.56
CA TYR A 34 -11.04 -1.94 -21.15
C TYR A 34 -11.71 -0.57 -20.90
N GLY A 35 -11.10 0.53 -21.36
CA GLY A 35 -11.65 1.89 -21.22
C GLY A 35 -11.52 2.49 -19.82
N GLY A 36 -10.77 1.82 -18.94
CA GLY A 36 -10.45 2.32 -17.61
C GLY A 36 -9.27 3.28 -17.60
N ARG A 37 -9.00 3.85 -16.42
CA ARG A 37 -7.81 4.66 -16.16
C ARG A 37 -7.29 4.35 -14.76
N VAL A 38 -5.98 4.14 -14.65
CA VAL A 38 -5.32 4.08 -13.35
C VAL A 38 -5.27 5.48 -12.76
N THR A 39 -5.93 5.68 -11.62
CA THR A 39 -6.06 6.99 -10.96
C THR A 39 -5.06 7.19 -9.82
N SER A 40 -4.52 6.11 -9.26
CA SER A 40 -3.47 6.13 -8.24
C SER A 40 -2.63 4.86 -8.32
N THR A 41 -1.34 4.98 -8.01
CA THR A 41 -0.41 3.87 -7.86
C THR A 41 0.37 4.07 -6.59
N GLU A 42 0.16 3.22 -5.58
CA GLU A 42 1.02 3.20 -4.39
C GLU A 42 2.14 2.18 -4.64
N GLN A 43 3.22 2.65 -5.26
CA GLN A 43 4.45 1.87 -5.34
C GLN A 43 5.02 1.76 -3.93
N GLY A 44 4.97 0.56 -3.36
CA GLY A 44 6.12 -0.09 -2.71
C GLY A 44 6.78 0.57 -1.49
N ASP A 45 6.97 1.89 -1.40
CA ASP A 45 7.71 2.52 -0.31
C ASP A 45 6.92 2.53 0.98
N ALA A 46 5.64 2.90 1.00
CA ALA A 46 4.89 2.87 2.26
C ALA A 46 4.74 1.43 2.82
N ILE A 47 4.54 0.45 1.95
CA ILE A 47 4.34 -0.95 2.34
C ILE A 47 5.69 -1.63 2.66
N ALA A 48 6.73 -1.45 1.84
CA ALA A 48 8.05 -2.01 2.11
C ALA A 48 8.76 -1.28 3.27
N LEU A 49 8.55 0.03 3.45
CA LEU A 49 8.99 0.75 4.65
C LEU A 49 8.25 0.24 5.88
N ARG A 50 6.93 0.02 5.81
CA ARG A 50 6.15 -0.56 6.91
C ARG A 50 6.63 -1.96 7.27
N LEU A 51 6.91 -2.80 6.28
CA LEU A 51 7.45 -4.16 6.50
C LEU A 51 8.90 -4.12 7.04
N LYS A 52 9.77 -3.26 6.50
CA LYS A 52 11.15 -3.08 7.01
C LYS A 52 11.19 -2.46 8.41
N LEU A 53 10.26 -1.58 8.76
CA LEU A 53 10.11 -1.05 10.11
C LEU A 53 9.62 -2.15 11.05
N ALA A 54 8.63 -2.95 10.64
CA ALA A 54 8.14 -4.08 11.45
C ALA A 54 9.23 -5.13 11.73
N ASP A 55 10.14 -5.39 10.79
CA ASP A 55 11.26 -6.33 10.96
C ASP A 55 12.44 -5.75 11.79
N ARG A 56 12.56 -4.42 11.88
CA ARG A 56 13.68 -3.75 12.57
C ARG A 56 13.33 -3.21 13.95
N LEU A 57 12.04 -3.07 14.28
CA LEU A 57 11.59 -2.57 15.57
C LEU A 57 11.63 -3.70 16.62
N PRO A 58 12.43 -3.56 17.68
CA PRO A 58 12.34 -4.45 18.84
C PRO A 58 10.91 -4.45 19.40
N ALA A 59 10.42 -5.59 19.88
CA ALA A 59 9.04 -5.73 20.36
C ALA A 59 8.63 -4.69 21.44
N HIS A 60 9.60 -4.17 22.20
CA HIS A 60 9.37 -3.13 23.20
C HIS A 60 9.10 -1.74 22.59
N GLU A 61 9.78 -1.36 21.50
CA GLU A 61 9.54 -0.09 20.79
C GLU A 61 8.20 -0.08 20.05
N LEU A 62 7.79 -1.25 19.53
CA LEU A 62 6.47 -1.41 18.89
C LEU A 62 5.32 -1.22 19.89
N THR A 63 5.53 -1.64 21.15
CA THR A 63 4.54 -1.49 22.22
C THR A 63 4.45 -0.03 22.66
N GLN A 64 5.59 0.65 22.78
CA GLN A 64 5.66 2.08 23.11
C GLN A 64 5.04 2.95 22.00
N ALA A 65 5.36 2.70 20.73
CA ALA A 65 4.78 3.44 19.60
C ALA A 65 3.26 3.23 19.48
N ARG A 66 2.75 2.04 19.81
CA ARG A 66 1.29 1.78 19.90
C ARG A 66 0.64 2.54 21.06
N GLN A 67 1.35 2.70 22.16
CA GLN A 67 0.88 3.44 23.33
C GLN A 67 0.83 4.94 23.05
N GLU A 68 1.87 5.50 22.43
CA GLU A 68 1.93 6.90 21.97
C GLU A 68 0.86 7.19 20.91
N LEU A 69 0.61 6.25 19.98
CA LEU A 69 -0.47 6.38 18.99
C LEU A 69 -1.86 6.32 19.65
N ALA A 70 -2.06 5.48 20.67
CA ALA A 70 -3.30 5.42 21.43
C ALA A 70 -3.57 6.73 22.21
N GLU A 71 -2.52 7.38 22.69
CA GLU A 71 -2.60 8.68 23.37
C GLU A 71 -2.85 9.85 22.41
N GLN A 72 -2.26 9.83 21.21
CA GLN A 72 -2.38 10.91 20.23
C GLN A 72 -3.61 10.79 19.31
N ARG A 73 -4.05 9.56 18.99
CA ARG A 73 -5.23 9.27 18.15
C ARG A 73 -5.91 7.95 18.56
N PRO A 74 -6.78 7.97 19.59
CA PRO A 74 -7.45 6.77 20.08
C PRO A 74 -8.36 6.07 19.06
N GLN A 75 -8.74 6.74 17.96
CA GLN A 75 -9.69 6.21 16.96
C GLN A 75 -9.07 5.29 15.91
N GLU A 76 -7.74 5.24 15.77
CA GLU A 76 -7.08 4.49 14.68
C GLU A 76 -6.55 3.10 15.10
N LEU A 77 -6.68 2.72 16.38
CA LEU A 77 -6.14 1.44 16.88
C LEU A 77 -6.89 0.19 16.35
N ASN A 78 -8.13 0.32 15.90
CA ASN A 78 -8.98 -0.80 15.48
C ASN A 78 -8.84 -1.17 13.98
N LYS A 79 -7.88 -0.58 13.24
CA LYS A 79 -7.73 -0.80 11.79
C LYS A 79 -6.33 -1.30 11.37
N LEU A 80 -5.49 -1.70 12.33
CA LEU A 80 -4.14 -2.21 12.08
C LEU A 80 -4.03 -3.72 12.33
#